data_AF-A0A835GSW2-F1
#
_entry.id   AF-A0A835GSW2-F1
#
_cell.length_a   1.000
_cell.length_b   1.000
_cell.length_c   1.000
_cell.angle_alpha   90.00
_cell.angle_beta   90.00
_cell.angle_gamma   90.00
#
_symmetry.space_group_name_H-M   'P 1'
#
loop_
_entity.id
_entity.type
_entity.pdbx_description
1 polymer ?
#
loop_
_entity_poly.entity_id
_entity_poly.type
_entity_poly.pdbx_seq_one_letter_code
_entity_poly.pdbx_strand_id
1 'polypeptide(L)'
;MDGKSIQDRLFEENQDLLNMFEKFRQCRTKEEQINSMELAEHANNVMNTLDEGIKGLDDLDNFFGYIHQVGASHRRIPGFKVEYFWKIEAPFLAAVESTLGDRYTPNVESIYKITIKFILETLIEGYEAAGKHPT
;
A
#
# COMPACT_ATOMS: atom_id res chain seq x y z
N MET A 1 7.19 4.58 -10.97
CA MET A 1 5.84 4.94 -10.49
C MET A 1 6.04 5.88 -9.31
N ASP A 2 5.34 7.02 -9.28
CA ASP A 2 5.52 7.99 -8.20
C ASP A 2 4.66 7.60 -7.00
N GLY A 3 5.28 7.09 -5.93
CA GLY A 3 4.59 6.68 -4.70
C GLY A 3 3.79 7.81 -4.05
N LYS A 4 4.18 9.06 -4.28
CA LYS A 4 3.47 10.24 -3.79
C LYS A 4 2.08 10.37 -4.40
N SER A 5 1.95 10.05 -5.69
CA SER A 5 0.67 10.09 -6.41
C SER A 5 -0.35 9.07 -5.89
N ILE A 6 0.12 7.93 -5.37
CA ILE A 6 -0.75 6.90 -4.78
C ILE A 6 -1.30 7.38 -3.44
N GLN A 7 -0.46 7.97 -2.60
CA GLN A 7 -0.89 8.51 -1.31
C GLN A 7 -1.85 9.67 -1.44
N ASP A 8 -1.58 10.59 -2.37
CA ASP A 8 -2.46 11.73 -2.62
C ASP A 8 -3.88 11.24 -2.93
N ARG A 9 -4.02 10.25 -3.83
CA ARG A 9 -5.32 9.66 -4.16
C ARG A 9 -5.93 8.88 -2.98
N LEU A 10 -5.11 8.14 -2.22
CA LEU A 10 -5.58 7.39 -1.06
C LEU A 10 -6.25 8.30 -0.04
N PHE A 11 -5.63 9.43 0.31
CA PHE A 11 -6.17 10.34 1.30
C PHE A 11 -7.27 11.24 0.74
N GLU A 12 -7.21 11.66 -0.54
CA GLU A 12 -8.35 12.33 -1.20
C GLU A 12 -9.66 11.53 -1.05
N GLU A 13 -9.59 10.21 -1.19
CA GLU A 13 -10.76 9.32 -1.11
C GLU A 13 -11.04 8.75 0.30
N ASN A 14 -10.05 8.77 1.20
CA ASN A 14 -10.13 8.14 2.53
C ASN A 14 -9.46 9.02 3.60
N GLN A 15 -9.91 10.27 3.72
CA GLN A 15 -9.37 11.27 4.67
C GLN A 15 -9.36 10.78 6.13
N ASP A 16 -10.25 9.86 6.50
CA ASP A 16 -10.30 9.26 7.83
C ASP A 16 -9.05 8.45 8.18
N LEU A 17 -8.37 7.87 7.18
CA LEU A 17 -7.11 7.13 7.36
C LEU A 17 -5.96 8.03 7.82
N LEU A 18 -6.01 9.34 7.57
CA LEU A 18 -5.02 10.29 8.11
C LEU A 18 -4.95 10.26 9.63
N ASN A 19 -6.07 9.91 10.30
CA ASN A 19 -6.12 9.86 11.76
C ASN A 19 -5.27 8.73 12.36
N MET A 20 -4.80 7.80 11.54
CA MET A 20 -3.91 6.71 11.95
C MET A 20 -2.44 7.16 12.03
N PHE A 21 -2.09 8.28 11.40
CA PHE A 21 -0.75 8.85 11.38
C PHE A 21 -0.63 9.90 12.48
N GLU A 22 -0.20 9.49 13.69
CA GLU A 22 -0.26 10.34 14.88
C GLU A 22 0.41 11.70 14.71
N LYS A 23 1.51 11.76 13.97
CA LYS A 23 2.28 12.99 13.75
C LYS A 23 1.67 13.92 12.68
N PHE A 24 0.72 13.43 11.86
CA PHE A 24 0.27 14.14 10.66
C PHE A 24 -1.25 14.19 10.45
N ARG A 25 -2.08 13.73 11.41
CA ARG A 25 -3.57 13.85 11.35
C ARG A 25 -4.09 15.28 11.10
N GLN A 26 -3.24 16.28 11.31
CA GLN A 26 -3.50 17.71 11.18
C GLN A 26 -3.38 18.18 9.71
N CYS A 27 -2.59 17.48 8.88
CA CYS A 27 -2.29 17.81 7.49
C CYS A 27 -3.44 17.39 6.58
N ARG A 28 -4.48 18.23 6.52
CA ARG A 28 -5.73 17.93 5.80
C ARG A 28 -5.78 18.55 4.41
N THR A 29 -4.86 19.45 4.09
CA THR A 29 -4.75 20.01 2.74
C THR A 29 -3.77 19.22 1.89
N LYS A 30 -4.01 19.23 0.57
CA LYS A 30 -3.13 18.58 -0.41
C LYS A 30 -1.69 19.12 -0.34
N GLU A 31 -1.53 20.42 -0.13
CA GLU A 31 -0.22 21.06 -0.03
C GLU A 31 0.56 20.59 1.22
N GLU A 32 -0.12 20.43 2.37
CA GLU A 32 0.50 19.89 3.58
C GLU A 32 0.87 18.40 3.44
N GLN A 33 0.02 17.61 2.77
CA GLN A 33 0.27 16.19 2.53
C GLN A 33 1.47 15.98 1.60
N ILE A 34 1.56 16.75 0.51
CA ILE A 34 2.66 16.72 -0.45
C ILE A 34 4.01 17.04 0.20
N ASN A 35 4.03 17.90 1.23
CA ASN A 35 5.27 18.29 1.90
C ASN A 35 5.62 17.40 3.11
N SER A 36 4.81 16.37 3.40
CA SER A 36 5.01 15.50 4.54
C SER A 36 6.08 14.42 4.28
N MET A 37 7.15 14.45 5.07
CA MET A 37 8.22 13.45 5.01
C MET A 37 7.76 12.05 5.45
N GLU A 38 6.89 11.93 6.45
CA GLU A 38 6.39 10.64 6.93
C GLU A 38 5.44 10.00 5.92
N LEU A 39 4.61 10.80 5.25
CA LEU A 39 3.81 10.31 4.14
C LEU A 39 4.74 9.88 3.00
N ALA A 40 5.67 10.72 2.55
CA ALA A 40 6.63 10.33 1.52
C ALA A 40 7.40 9.04 1.87
N GLU A 41 7.80 8.85 3.13
CA GLU A 41 8.44 7.63 3.61
C GLU A 41 7.50 6.42 3.56
N HIS A 42 6.25 6.57 3.98
CA HIS A 42 5.26 5.50 3.88
C HIS A 42 4.93 5.16 2.41
N ALA A 43 4.82 6.15 1.53
CA ALA A 43 4.67 5.95 0.09
C ALA A 43 5.86 5.18 -0.48
N ASN A 44 7.09 5.55 -0.10
CA ASN A 44 8.29 4.82 -0.49
C ASN A 44 8.28 3.39 0.05
N ASN A 45 7.83 3.15 1.27
CA ASN A 45 7.73 1.81 1.84
C ASN A 45 6.67 0.95 1.13
N VAL A 46 5.52 1.53 0.77
CA VAL A 46 4.51 0.86 -0.05
C VAL A 46 5.07 0.54 -1.43
N MET A 47 5.73 1.49 -2.08
CA MET A 47 6.34 1.28 -3.40
C MET A 47 7.44 0.23 -3.37
N ASN A 48 8.34 0.28 -2.39
CA ASN A 48 9.38 -0.73 -2.19
C ASN A 48 8.75 -2.10 -1.94
N THR A 49 7.66 -2.16 -1.18
CA THR A 49 6.96 -3.43 -0.91
C THR A 49 6.32 -4.01 -2.16
N LEU A 50 5.77 -3.16 -3.02
CA LEU A 50 5.21 -3.59 -4.31
C LEU A 50 6.31 -3.98 -5.31
N ASP A 51 7.42 -3.23 -5.36
CA ASP A 51 8.56 -3.52 -6.22
C ASP A 51 9.26 -4.83 -5.82
N GLU A 52 9.56 -5.02 -4.54
CA GLU A 52 10.11 -6.28 -4.02
C GLU A 52 9.08 -7.40 -4.14
N GLY A 53 7.79 -7.07 -4.05
CA GLY A 53 6.70 -7.99 -4.32
C GLY A 53 6.74 -8.55 -5.75
N ILE A 54 6.93 -7.67 -6.73
CA ILE A 54 6.99 -8.02 -8.15
C ILE A 54 8.30 -8.73 -8.51
N LYS A 55 9.45 -8.27 -7.98
CA LYS A 55 10.76 -8.90 -8.20
C LYS A 55 10.89 -10.25 -7.51
N GLY A 56 10.26 -10.40 -6.36
CA GLY A 56 10.27 -11.62 -5.54
C GLY A 56 9.36 -12.73 -6.09
N LEU A 57 8.64 -12.52 -7.19
CA LEU A 57 7.85 -13.60 -7.80
C LEU A 57 8.71 -14.77 -8.29
N ASP A 58 10.01 -14.55 -8.52
CA ASP A 58 10.97 -15.61 -8.84
C ASP A 58 11.44 -16.40 -7.59
N ASP A 59 11.24 -15.85 -6.38
CA ASP A 59 11.54 -16.46 -5.08
C ASP A 59 10.38 -16.23 -4.09
N LEU A 60 9.37 -17.09 -4.25
CA LEU A 60 8.10 -16.96 -3.54
C LEU A 60 8.26 -17.06 -2.02
N ASP A 61 9.23 -17.81 -1.51
CA ASP A 61 9.44 -17.96 -0.06
C ASP A 61 9.89 -16.63 0.57
N ASN A 62 10.85 -15.95 -0.07
CA ASN A 62 11.30 -14.63 0.36
C ASN A 62 10.21 -13.57 0.18
N PHE A 63 9.45 -13.65 -0.91
CA PHE A 63 8.27 -12.79 -1.12
C PHE A 63 7.27 -12.92 0.04
N PHE A 64 6.82 -14.14 0.35
CA PHE A 64 5.83 -14.36 1.40
C PHE A 64 6.36 -13.93 2.76
N GLY A 65 7.61 -14.24 3.09
CA GLY A 65 8.23 -13.82 4.35
C GLY A 65 8.21 -12.30 4.54
N TYR A 66 8.62 -11.56 3.51
CA TYR A 66 8.67 -10.11 3.54
C TYR A 66 7.25 -9.49 3.62
N ILE A 67 6.33 -9.89 2.75
CA ILE A 67 4.97 -9.33 2.73
C ILE A 67 4.21 -9.66 4.02
N HIS A 68 4.38 -10.86 4.57
CA HIS A 68 3.79 -11.20 5.88
C HIS A 68 4.32 -10.30 7.00
N GLN A 69 5.62 -9.99 7.00
CA GLN A 69 6.20 -9.09 7.99
C GLN A 69 5.63 -7.67 7.89
N VAL A 70 5.44 -7.15 6.67
CA VAL A 70 4.80 -5.85 6.44
C VAL A 70 3.35 -5.88 6.95
N GLY A 71 2.58 -6.92 6.63
CA GLY A 71 1.23 -7.13 7.14
C GLY A 71 1.19 -7.13 8.68
N ALA A 72 2.05 -7.92 9.31
CA ALA A 72 2.18 -8.01 10.76
C ALA A 72 2.52 -6.65 11.41
N SER A 73 3.33 -5.81 10.77
CA SER A 73 3.72 -4.50 11.31
C SER A 73 2.53 -3.56 11.54
N HIS A 74 1.46 -3.68 10.74
CA HIS A 74 0.26 -2.85 10.86
C HIS A 74 -0.55 -3.16 12.13
N ARG A 75 -0.29 -4.27 12.82
CA ARG A 75 -0.86 -4.55 14.16
C ARG A 75 -0.45 -3.54 15.22
N ARG A 76 0.68 -2.87 15.01
CA ARG A 76 1.20 -1.85 15.92
C ARG A 76 0.46 -0.52 15.80
N ILE A 77 -0.39 -0.36 14.78
CA ILE A 77 -1.15 0.85 14.51
C ILE A 77 -2.50 0.78 15.27
N PRO A 78 -2.73 1.63 16.28
CA PRO A 78 -3.96 1.60 17.04
C PRO A 78 -5.20 1.83 16.15
N GLY A 79 -6.19 0.95 16.29
CA GLY A 79 -7.45 1.06 15.53
C GLY A 79 -7.36 0.66 14.06
N PHE A 80 -6.24 0.08 13.60
CA PHE A 80 -6.12 -0.43 12.24
C PHE A 80 -7.12 -1.54 11.97
N LYS A 81 -7.82 -1.40 10.85
CA LYS A 81 -8.79 -2.38 10.37
C LYS A 81 -8.26 -3.01 9.10
N VAL A 82 -8.42 -4.33 9.00
CA VAL A 82 -7.86 -5.12 7.89
C VAL A 82 -8.38 -4.64 6.53
N GLU A 83 -9.60 -4.09 6.49
CA GLU A 83 -10.24 -3.56 5.28
C GLU A 83 -9.51 -2.32 4.74
N TYR A 84 -8.68 -1.65 5.54
CA TYR A 84 -7.91 -0.49 5.10
C TYR A 84 -6.82 -0.83 4.09
N PHE A 85 -6.31 -2.08 4.07
CA PHE A 85 -5.38 -2.53 3.03
C PHE A 85 -5.99 -2.40 1.63
N TRP A 86 -7.27 -2.73 1.46
CA TRP A 86 -7.96 -2.65 0.17
C TRP A 86 -8.10 -1.24 -0.38
N LYS A 87 -7.95 -0.21 0.47
CA LYS A 87 -8.05 1.20 0.03
C LYS A 87 -6.90 1.61 -0.89
N ILE A 88 -5.81 0.84 -0.94
CA ILE A 88 -4.66 1.10 -1.80
C ILE A 88 -4.88 0.62 -3.24
N GLU A 89 -5.80 -0.33 -3.49
CA GLU A 89 -5.97 -0.95 -4.81
C GLU A 89 -6.25 0.05 -5.93
N ALA A 90 -7.29 0.88 -5.78
CA ALA A 90 -7.67 1.86 -6.80
C ALA A 90 -6.59 2.95 -7.00
N PRO A 91 -6.04 3.58 -5.95
CA PRO A 91 -4.90 4.50 -6.08
C PRO A 91 -3.69 3.89 -6.78
N PHE A 92 -3.37 2.63 -6.51
CA PHE A 92 -2.26 1.92 -7.16
C PHE A 92 -2.52 1.74 -8.66
N LEU A 93 -3.68 1.19 -9.05
CA LEU A 93 -4.01 0.96 -10.46
C LEU A 93 -4.03 2.27 -11.26
N ALA A 94 -4.58 3.32 -10.66
CA ALA A 94 -4.54 4.67 -11.22
C ALA A 94 -3.11 5.20 -11.46
N ALA A 95 -2.19 4.96 -10.53
CA ALA A 95 -0.80 5.37 -10.67
C ALA A 95 -0.06 4.55 -11.73
N VAL A 96 -0.36 3.25 -11.85
CA VAL A 96 0.14 2.38 -12.92
C VAL A 96 -0.32 2.90 -14.29
N GLU A 97 -1.62 3.14 -14.46
CA GLU A 97 -2.21 3.66 -15.69
C GLU A 97 -1.54 4.98 -16.10
N SER A 98 -1.45 5.93 -15.17
CA SER A 98 -0.81 7.22 -15.41
C SER A 98 0.69 7.10 -15.74
N THR A 99 1.38 6.10 -15.17
CA THR A 99 2.82 5.88 -15.41
C THR A 99 3.06 5.23 -16.78
N LEU A 100 2.18 4.33 -17.22
CA LEU A 100 2.34 3.58 -18.45
C LEU A 100 1.77 4.30 -19.67
N GLY A 101 0.79 5.19 -19.49
CA GLY A 101 0.18 5.98 -20.57
C GLY A 101 -0.33 5.07 -21.67
N ASP A 102 0.09 5.32 -22.92
CA ASP A 102 -0.30 4.52 -24.10
C ASP A 102 0.07 3.03 -24.02
N ARG A 103 0.98 2.65 -23.11
CA ARG A 103 1.35 1.24 -22.87
C ARG A 103 0.39 0.53 -21.92
N TYR A 104 -0.53 1.26 -21.28
CA TYR A 104 -1.56 0.69 -20.42
C TYR A 104 -2.69 0.08 -21.26
N THR A 105 -2.46 -1.17 -21.68
CA THR A 105 -3.45 -1.94 -22.45
C THR A 105 -4.37 -2.75 -21.53
N PRO A 106 -5.52 -3.25 -22.01
CA PRO A 106 -6.40 -4.10 -21.20
C PRO A 106 -5.71 -5.35 -20.61
N ASN A 107 -4.73 -5.91 -21.33
CA ASN A 107 -3.93 -7.02 -20.82
C ASN A 107 -3.04 -6.60 -19.65
N VAL A 108 -2.41 -5.43 -19.77
CA VAL A 108 -1.57 -4.86 -18.71
C VAL A 108 -2.42 -4.53 -17.48
N GLU A 109 -3.58 -3.90 -17.66
CA GLU A 109 -4.54 -3.66 -16.58
C GLU A 109 -4.91 -4.96 -15.85
N SER A 110 -5.24 -6.02 -16.59
CA SER A 110 -5.57 -7.32 -16.01
C SER A 110 -4.43 -7.89 -15.17
N ILE A 111 -3.19 -7.79 -15.64
CA ILE A 111 -2.00 -8.26 -14.91
C ILE A 111 -1.86 -7.49 -13.59
N TYR A 112 -1.91 -6.15 -13.64
CA TYR A 112 -1.74 -5.34 -12.44
C TYR A 112 -2.87 -5.53 -11.42
N LYS A 113 -4.11 -5.76 -11.86
CA LYS A 113 -5.23 -6.14 -10.97
C LYS A 113 -4.99 -7.45 -10.25
N ILE A 114 -4.50 -8.46 -10.94
CA ILE A 114 -4.18 -9.76 -10.32
C ILE A 114 -3.02 -9.58 -9.33
N THR A 115 -1.96 -8.88 -9.73
CA THR A 115 -0.78 -8.67 -8.90
C THR A 115 -1.10 -7.92 -7.61
N ILE A 116 -1.82 -6.78 -7.69
CA ILE A 116 -2.12 -5.99 -6.48
C ILE A 116 -3.02 -6.77 -5.54
N LYS A 117 -4.02 -7.48 -6.08
CA LYS A 117 -4.91 -8.31 -5.27
C LYS A 117 -4.14 -9.39 -4.52
N PHE A 118 -3.23 -10.09 -5.20
CA PHE A 118 -2.38 -11.11 -4.58
C PHE A 118 -1.51 -10.54 -3.44
N ILE A 119 -0.91 -9.36 -3.65
CA ILE A 119 -0.10 -8.70 -2.61
C ILE A 119 -0.96 -8.30 -1.41
N LEU A 120 -2.15 -7.74 -1.65
CA LEU A 120 -3.07 -7.32 -0.58
C LEU A 120 -3.59 -8.52 0.22
N GLU A 121 -3.95 -9.61 -0.44
CA GLU A 121 -4.35 -10.86 0.23
C GLU A 121 -3.21 -11.40 1.10
N THR A 122 -1.97 -11.40 0.60
CA THR A 122 -0.78 -11.82 1.35
C THR A 122 -0.49 -10.90 2.55
N LEU A 123 -0.65 -9.58 2.40
CA LEU A 123 -0.54 -8.62 3.52
C LEU A 123 -1.56 -8.93 4.62
N ILE A 124 -2.80 -9.22 4.22
CA ILE A 124 -3.90 -9.56 5.13
C ILE A 124 -3.58 -10.86 5.88
N GLU A 125 -3.08 -11.89 5.19
CA GLU A 125 -2.67 -13.14 5.83
C GLU A 125 -1.61 -12.91 6.91
N GLY A 126 -0.59 -12.09 6.63
CA GLY A 126 0.44 -11.72 7.60
C GLY A 126 -0.10 -10.94 8.80
N TYR A 127 -1.00 -9.98 8.53
CA TYR A 127 -1.70 -9.23 9.56
C TYR A 127 -2.54 -10.14 10.46
N GLU A 128 -3.31 -11.07 9.89
CA GLU A 128 -4.15 -12.02 10.63
C GLU A 128 -3.34 -13.01 11.45
N ALA A 129 -2.28 -13.59 10.87
CA ALA A 129 -1.40 -14.53 11.55
C ALA A 129 -0.75 -13.92 12.80
N ALA A 130 -0.28 -12.67 12.71
CA ALA A 130 0.28 -11.94 13.84
C ALA A 130 -0.75 -11.67 14.96
N GLY A 131 -2.04 -11.62 14.64
CA GLY A 131 -3.12 -11.45 15.63
C GLY A 131 -3.50 -12.73 16.38
N LYS A 132 -3.13 -13.90 15.84
CA LYS A 132 -3.43 -15.21 16.46
C LYS A 132 -2.37 -15.66 17.48
N HIS A 133 -1.24 -14.96 17.55
CA HIS A 133 -0.17 -15.19 18.51
C HIS A 133 -0.03 -13.98 19.46
N PRO A 134 -0.77 -13.94 20.58
CA PRO A 134 -0.56 -12.91 21.58
C PRO A 134 0.84 -13.10 22.18
N THR A 135 1.70 -12.09 22.03
CA THR A 135 2.90 -11.93 22.88
C THR A 135 2.49 -11.64 24.32
#